data_AF-A0A1F8ZML9-F1
#
_entry.id   AF-A0A1F8ZML9-F1
#
_cell.length_a   1.000
_cell.length_b   1.000
_cell.length_c   1.000
_cell.angle_alpha   90.00
_cell.angle_beta   90.00
_cell.angle_gamma   90.00
#
_symmetry.space_group_name_H-M   'P 1'
#
loop_
_entity.id
_entity.type
_entity.pdbx_description
1 polymer ?
#
loop_
_entity_poly.entity_id
_entity_poly.type
_entity_poly.pdbx_seq_one_letter_code
_entity_poly.pdbx_strand_id
1 'polypeptide(L)'
;MEDQKGYIVAEGAGIMAIHELNYLRKTYNAVTQVIVKTKQRLGSLPGEKREEKFDSFLKGEKNMEGLETVKGRITRQIEKAIKVWDIWELWLEKIPGIGPYIGAELIIHFYYRFIPICKKCGGDLEKVNAENSNGFFRKMKFICSVCGKPAKGDGTLIFRIEDKDFPTISKWWAYMGRHTVDGVMPKRKAGIKSNWGTPQRTLGFHIGEEFNKQDNDHPYKKFLIERKQKHEGNHSDPKKGEAKDPSNWSKDHRHNAAKNEAVKLFLSHFWVVARILQGKPLSEPYAGAIMGHKDIIKPFYWTEPKMD
;
A
#
# COMPACT_ATOMS: atom_id res chain seq x y z
N MET A 1 35.03 -18.43 -6.59
CA MET A 1 33.78 -19.20 -6.78
C MET A 1 33.05 -19.11 -5.47
N GLU A 2 32.43 -17.95 -5.24
CA GLU A 2 31.66 -17.68 -4.03
C GLU A 2 30.22 -18.16 -4.27
N ASP A 3 29.72 -18.89 -3.28
CA ASP A 3 28.34 -19.34 -3.19
C ASP A 3 27.39 -18.13 -3.27
N GLN A 4 26.90 -17.85 -4.47
CA GLN A 4 25.63 -17.14 -4.64
C GLN A 4 24.53 -18.03 -4.06
N LYS A 5 24.28 -17.91 -2.75
CA LYS A 5 23.01 -18.32 -2.15
C LYS A 5 21.93 -17.49 -2.84
N GLY A 6 21.40 -18.05 -3.92
CA GLY A 6 20.25 -17.52 -4.62
C GLY A 6 19.11 -17.38 -3.62
N TYR A 7 18.78 -16.14 -3.28
CA TYR A 7 17.55 -15.77 -2.59
C TYR A 7 16.37 -15.95 -3.56
N ILE A 8 16.11 -17.19 -3.92
CA ILE A 8 14.94 -17.62 -4.67
C ILE A 8 14.46 -18.87 -3.93
N VAL A 9 13.44 -18.67 -3.09
CA VAL A 9 12.66 -19.74 -2.48
C VAL A 9 12.37 -20.77 -3.56
N ALA A 10 12.73 -22.04 -3.32
CA ALA A 10 12.55 -23.18 -4.22
C ALA A 10 11.29 -23.00 -5.10
N GLU A 11 11.48 -22.95 -6.43
CA GLU A 11 10.60 -22.27 -7.40
C GLU A 11 9.10 -22.66 -7.33
N GLY A 12 8.75 -23.82 -6.75
CA GLY A 12 7.36 -24.20 -6.48
C GLY A 12 6.78 -23.69 -5.15
N ALA A 13 7.53 -23.81 -4.04
CA ALA A 13 7.05 -23.46 -2.71
C ALA A 13 6.91 -21.93 -2.54
N GLY A 14 7.83 -21.17 -3.13
CA GLY A 14 7.77 -19.70 -3.11
C GLY A 14 6.54 -19.15 -3.83
N ILE A 15 6.21 -19.71 -5.00
CA ILE A 15 5.04 -19.29 -5.79
C ILE A 15 3.74 -19.53 -5.01
N MET A 16 3.61 -20.68 -4.33
CA MET A 16 2.43 -20.98 -3.52
C MET A 16 2.25 -20.00 -2.36
N ALA A 17 3.34 -19.67 -1.65
CA ALA A 17 3.30 -18.68 -0.56
C ALA A 17 2.85 -17.29 -1.08
N ILE A 18 3.32 -16.87 -2.26
CA ILE A 18 2.90 -15.60 -2.89
C ILE A 18 1.40 -15.62 -3.21
N HIS A 19 0.91 -16.72 -3.78
CA HIS A 19 -0.52 -16.88 -4.07
C HIS A 19 -1.37 -16.85 -2.81
N GLU A 20 -0.97 -17.57 -1.77
CA GLU A 20 -1.64 -17.61 -0.48
C GLU A 20 -1.69 -16.22 0.14
N LEU A 21 -0.56 -15.52 0.26
CA LEU A 21 -0.52 -14.18 0.84
C LEU A 21 -1.38 -13.18 0.04
N ASN A 22 -1.35 -13.26 -1.30
CA ASN A 22 -2.18 -12.42 -2.16
C ASN A 22 -3.67 -12.73 -2.04
N TYR A 23 -4.04 -13.99 -1.84
CA TYR A 23 -5.41 -14.41 -1.57
C TYR A 23 -5.87 -13.86 -0.22
N LEU A 24 -5.12 -14.13 0.85
CA LEU A 24 -5.45 -13.73 2.21
C LEU A 24 -5.64 -12.21 2.35
N ARG A 25 -4.74 -11.39 1.78
CA ARG A 25 -4.89 -9.93 1.82
C ARG A 25 -6.12 -9.44 1.05
N LYS A 26 -6.46 -10.06 -0.09
CA LYS A 26 -7.66 -9.70 -0.88
C LYS A 26 -8.93 -10.06 -0.12
N THR A 27 -8.94 -11.22 0.52
CA THR A 27 -10.04 -11.66 1.38
C THR A 27 -10.19 -10.73 2.59
N TYR A 28 -9.09 -10.35 3.25
CA TYR A 28 -9.10 -9.36 4.33
C TYR A 28 -9.72 -8.02 3.88
N ASN A 29 -9.33 -7.53 2.70
CA ASN A 29 -9.87 -6.32 2.10
C ASN A 29 -11.38 -6.43 1.83
N ALA A 30 -11.81 -7.54 1.22
CA ALA A 30 -13.21 -7.78 0.91
C ALA A 30 -14.06 -7.82 2.19
N VAL A 31 -13.64 -8.58 3.20
CA VAL A 31 -14.33 -8.66 4.50
C VAL A 31 -14.38 -7.29 5.18
N THR A 32 -13.27 -6.54 5.17
CA THR A 32 -13.22 -5.19 5.74
C THR A 32 -14.20 -4.25 5.03
N GLN A 33 -14.30 -4.30 3.70
CA GLN A 33 -15.27 -3.50 2.95
C GLN A 33 -16.72 -3.85 3.29
N VAL A 34 -17.03 -5.14 3.47
CA VAL A 34 -18.36 -5.57 3.89
C VAL A 34 -18.68 -5.04 5.28
N ILE A 35 -17.75 -5.18 6.25
CA ILE A 35 -17.91 -4.64 7.60
C ILE A 35 -18.21 -3.14 7.56
N VAL A 36 -17.41 -2.36 6.83
CA VAL A 36 -17.57 -0.89 6.76
C VAL A 36 -18.91 -0.51 6.13
N LYS A 37 -19.29 -1.15 5.01
CA LYS A 37 -20.58 -0.89 4.36
C LYS A 37 -21.75 -1.25 5.27
N THR A 38 -21.65 -2.33 6.03
CA THR A 38 -22.67 -2.73 7.01
C THR A 38 -22.78 -1.69 8.13
N LYS A 39 -21.67 -1.27 8.74
CA LYS A 39 -21.66 -0.22 9.79
C LYS A 39 -22.28 1.09 9.27
N GLN A 40 -21.92 1.52 8.05
CA GLN A 40 -22.48 2.73 7.43
C GLN A 40 -23.98 2.63 7.19
N ARG A 41 -24.46 1.50 6.66
CA ARG A 41 -25.89 1.29 6.42
C ARG A 41 -26.69 1.31 7.72
N LEU A 42 -26.22 0.61 8.73
CA LEU A 42 -26.86 0.58 10.05
C LEU A 42 -26.91 1.97 10.67
N GLY A 43 -25.82 2.74 10.61
CA GLY A 43 -25.78 4.12 11.11
C GLY A 43 -26.65 5.10 10.31
N SER A 44 -27.09 4.74 9.10
CA SER A 44 -27.97 5.57 8.26
C SER A 44 -29.45 5.22 8.38
N LEU A 45 -29.81 4.17 9.15
CA LEU A 45 -31.21 3.78 9.31
C LEU A 45 -31.99 4.88 10.08
N PRO A 46 -33.13 5.35 9.56
CA PRO A 46 -33.98 6.32 10.26
C PRO A 46 -34.66 5.66 11.47
N GLY A 47 -34.58 6.31 12.63
CA GLY A 47 -35.05 5.79 13.93
C GLY A 47 -34.09 6.19 15.05
N GLU A 48 -34.54 6.14 16.31
CA GLU A 48 -33.77 6.58 17.49
C GLU A 48 -32.30 6.17 17.45
N LYS A 49 -31.43 7.05 17.95
CA LYS A 49 -30.00 6.80 18.18
C LYS A 49 -29.86 5.57 19.08
N ARG A 50 -29.88 4.38 18.48
CA ARG A 50 -29.62 3.17 19.23
C ARG A 50 -28.15 3.24 19.62
N GLU A 51 -27.89 3.37 20.92
CA GLU A 51 -26.63 2.98 21.54
C GLU A 51 -26.43 1.45 21.45
N GLU A 52 -26.90 0.83 20.37
CA GLU A 52 -26.73 -0.59 20.15
C GLU A 52 -25.24 -0.81 19.94
N LYS A 53 -24.69 -1.70 20.77
CA LYS A 53 -23.36 -2.27 20.61
C LYS A 53 -23.32 -2.99 19.26
N PHE A 54 -23.10 -2.24 18.17
CA PHE A 54 -22.96 -2.74 16.78
C PHE A 54 -21.96 -3.91 16.68
N ASP A 55 -21.06 -3.96 17.65
CA ASP A 55 -20.15 -5.05 17.92
C ASP A 55 -20.82 -6.42 18.04
N SER A 56 -22.02 -6.59 18.61
CA SER A 56 -22.62 -7.93 18.77
C SER A 56 -22.93 -8.58 17.42
N PHE A 57 -23.54 -7.83 16.48
CA PHE A 57 -23.90 -8.35 15.16
C PHE A 57 -22.69 -8.73 14.31
N LEU A 58 -21.59 -7.97 14.45
CA LEU A 58 -20.37 -8.18 13.66
C LEU A 58 -19.38 -9.14 14.32
N LYS A 59 -19.43 -9.32 15.63
CA LYS A 59 -18.65 -10.33 16.36
C LYS A 59 -19.30 -11.70 16.29
N GLY A 60 -20.62 -11.74 16.07
CA GLY A 60 -21.43 -12.95 16.01
C GLY A 60 -22.04 -13.29 17.37
N GLU A 61 -23.04 -14.18 17.36
CA GLU A 61 -23.72 -14.64 18.57
C GLU A 61 -23.47 -16.13 18.81
N LYS A 62 -23.16 -16.49 20.06
CA LYS A 62 -22.95 -17.88 20.51
C LYS A 62 -21.94 -18.62 19.62
N ASN A 63 -22.41 -19.56 18.79
CA ASN A 63 -21.61 -20.43 17.93
C ASN A 63 -21.48 -19.90 16.49
N MET A 64 -22.09 -18.76 16.15
CA MET A 64 -22.00 -18.17 14.81
C MET A 64 -20.83 -17.18 14.74
N GLU A 65 -19.96 -17.37 13.76
CA GLU A 65 -18.83 -16.47 13.52
C GLU A 65 -19.30 -15.17 12.87
N GLY A 66 -19.07 -14.05 13.54
CA GLY A 66 -19.23 -12.73 12.93
C GLY A 66 -18.08 -12.35 11.99
N LEU A 67 -18.32 -11.35 11.15
CA LEU A 67 -17.33 -10.84 10.18
C LEU A 67 -16.03 -10.35 10.85
N GLU A 68 -16.10 -9.80 12.06
CA GLU A 68 -14.89 -9.40 12.80
C GLU A 68 -14.05 -10.60 13.24
N THR A 69 -14.70 -11.71 13.60
CA THR A 69 -14.03 -12.99 13.92
C THR A 69 -13.36 -13.57 12.68
N VAL A 70 -14.05 -13.57 11.53
CA VAL A 70 -13.48 -14.00 10.24
C VAL A 70 -12.27 -13.13 9.87
N LYS A 71 -12.39 -11.81 10.01
CA LYS A 71 -11.29 -10.87 9.76
C LYS A 71 -10.09 -11.18 10.67
N GLY A 72 -10.33 -11.44 11.96
CA GLY A 72 -9.28 -11.83 12.92
C GLY A 72 -8.57 -13.13 12.54
N ARG A 73 -9.32 -14.15 12.09
CA ARG A 73 -8.74 -15.42 11.60
C ARG A 73 -7.85 -15.18 10.37
N ILE A 74 -8.31 -14.38 9.41
CA ILE A 74 -7.52 -14.04 8.22
C ILE A 74 -6.23 -13.31 8.63
N THR A 75 -6.27 -12.38 9.59
CA THR A 75 -5.06 -11.71 10.10
C THR A 75 -4.04 -12.72 10.62
N ARG A 76 -4.46 -13.70 11.43
CA ARG A 76 -3.56 -14.74 11.96
C ARG A 76 -3.00 -15.64 10.85
N GLN A 77 -3.76 -15.89 9.79
CA GLN A 77 -3.27 -16.61 8.62
C GLN A 77 -2.24 -15.78 7.84
N ILE A 78 -2.48 -14.48 7.66
CA ILE A 78 -1.51 -13.55 7.06
C ILE A 78 -0.20 -13.54 7.87
N GLU A 79 -0.29 -13.45 9.19
CA GLU A 79 0.86 -13.46 10.10
C GLU A 79 1.70 -14.74 10.00
N LYS A 80 1.07 -15.89 9.73
CA LYS A 80 1.81 -17.13 9.47
C LYS A 80 2.46 -17.14 8.08
N ALA A 81 1.70 -16.74 7.05
CA ALA A 81 2.17 -16.77 5.68
C ALA A 81 3.33 -15.79 5.44
N ILE A 82 3.28 -14.59 6.04
CA ILE A 82 4.24 -13.51 5.79
C ILE A 82 5.66 -13.79 6.31
N LYS A 83 5.83 -14.77 7.20
CA LYS A 83 7.14 -15.16 7.76
C LYS A 83 8.12 -15.72 6.73
N VAL A 84 7.63 -16.13 5.56
CA VAL A 84 8.49 -16.60 4.45
C VAL A 84 9.39 -15.48 3.88
N TRP A 85 9.10 -14.21 4.17
CA TRP A 85 9.87 -13.08 3.67
C TRP A 85 10.79 -12.50 4.75
N ASP A 86 12.10 -12.52 4.51
CA ASP A 86 13.10 -12.02 5.46
C ASP A 86 12.86 -10.57 5.90
N ILE A 87 12.35 -9.71 5.02
CA ILE A 87 12.04 -8.31 5.37
C ILE A 87 10.98 -8.22 6.48
N TRP A 88 10.09 -9.21 6.58
CA TRP A 88 9.13 -9.27 7.67
C TRP A 88 9.83 -9.60 8.99
N GLU A 89 10.50 -10.76 9.06
CA GLU A 89 11.11 -11.27 10.29
C GLU A 89 12.26 -10.39 10.79
N LEU A 90 13.09 -9.91 9.86
CA LEU A 90 14.28 -9.15 10.22
C LEU A 90 13.96 -7.68 10.52
N TRP A 91 12.83 -7.13 10.04
CA TRP A 91 12.56 -5.71 10.14
C TRP A 91 11.10 -5.31 10.40
N LEU A 92 10.15 -5.61 9.50
CA LEU A 92 8.80 -5.02 9.57
C LEU A 92 8.05 -5.39 10.84
N GLU A 93 8.19 -6.64 11.32
CA GLU A 93 7.50 -7.11 12.53
C GLU A 93 7.90 -6.31 13.78
N LYS A 94 9.10 -5.71 13.77
CA LYS A 94 9.66 -4.95 14.89
C LYS A 94 9.12 -3.52 14.96
N ILE A 95 8.34 -3.06 13.96
CA ILE A 95 7.89 -1.68 13.86
C ILE A 95 6.46 -1.53 14.41
N PRO A 96 6.27 -0.87 15.57
CA PRO A 96 4.93 -0.60 16.08
C PRO A 96 4.07 0.16 15.07
N GLY A 97 2.83 -0.30 14.87
CA GLY A 97 1.91 0.23 13.86
C GLY A 97 2.00 -0.43 12.48
N ILE A 98 2.97 -1.30 12.23
CA ILE A 98 3.04 -2.13 11.00
C ILE A 98 2.58 -3.56 11.32
N GLY A 99 1.26 -3.76 11.33
CA GLY A 99 0.69 -5.09 11.54
C GLY A 99 0.82 -6.03 10.32
N PRO A 100 0.55 -7.34 10.49
CA PRO A 100 0.72 -8.35 9.44
C PRO A 100 0.04 -8.01 8.10
N TYR A 101 -1.15 -7.43 8.14
CA TYR A 101 -1.86 -7.01 6.93
C TYR A 101 -1.17 -5.87 6.17
N ILE A 102 -0.66 -4.84 6.88
CA ILE A 102 0.09 -3.74 6.25
C ILE A 102 1.40 -4.28 5.67
N GLY A 103 2.11 -5.13 6.42
CA GLY A 103 3.30 -5.83 5.93
C GLY A 103 3.02 -6.62 4.65
N ALA A 104 1.93 -7.40 4.63
CA ALA A 104 1.54 -8.22 3.47
C ALA A 104 1.23 -7.36 2.25
N GLU A 105 0.50 -6.26 2.43
CA GLU A 105 0.21 -5.31 1.37
C GLU A 105 1.50 -4.67 0.83
N LEU A 106 2.46 -4.29 1.70
CA LEU A 106 3.76 -3.76 1.28
C LEU A 106 4.55 -4.77 0.47
N ILE A 107 4.74 -5.99 0.97
CA ILE A 107 5.48 -7.07 0.31
C ILE A 107 4.88 -7.36 -1.06
N ILE A 108 3.56 -7.60 -1.11
CA ILE A 108 2.89 -7.95 -2.37
C ILE A 108 2.94 -6.79 -3.36
N HIS A 109 2.82 -5.55 -2.91
CA HIS A 109 2.91 -4.39 -3.79
C HIS A 109 4.32 -4.05 -4.22
N PHE A 110 5.32 -4.35 -3.41
CA PHE A 110 6.71 -4.06 -3.71
C PHE A 110 7.33 -5.10 -4.63
N TYR A 111 7.27 -6.38 -4.25
CA TYR A 111 8.01 -7.45 -4.92
C TYR A 111 7.30 -8.02 -6.13
N TYR A 112 5.96 -7.97 -6.19
CA TYR A 112 5.23 -8.78 -7.18
C TYR A 112 4.29 -7.97 -8.06
N ARG A 113 4.13 -8.45 -9.29
CA ARG A 113 3.14 -8.01 -10.27
C ARG A 113 2.33 -9.24 -10.71
N PHE A 114 1.01 -9.09 -10.73
CA PHE A 114 0.08 -10.13 -11.20
C PHE A 114 -0.43 -9.72 -12.57
N ILE A 115 0.05 -10.39 -13.62
CA ILE A 115 -0.32 -10.10 -15.00
C ILE A 115 -1.39 -11.08 -15.44
N PRO A 116 -2.57 -10.62 -15.87
CA PRO A 116 -3.61 -11.51 -16.37
C PRO A 116 -3.16 -12.15 -17.68
N ILE A 117 -3.33 -13.46 -17.81
CA ILE A 117 -2.91 -14.24 -18.99
C ILE A 117 -4.06 -15.01 -19.62
N CYS A 118 -3.93 -15.28 -20.92
CA CYS A 118 -4.91 -16.02 -21.69
C CYS A 118 -4.85 -17.52 -21.35
N LYS A 119 -5.98 -18.10 -20.92
CA LYS A 119 -6.09 -19.54 -20.59
C LYS A 119 -5.70 -20.45 -21.77
N LYS A 120 -5.86 -20.01 -23.02
CA LYS A 120 -5.62 -20.82 -24.21
C LYS A 120 -4.15 -20.85 -24.63
N CYS A 121 -3.47 -19.71 -24.60
CA CYS A 121 -2.14 -19.57 -25.22
C CYS A 121 -1.08 -18.97 -24.28
N GLY A 122 -1.42 -18.63 -23.04
CA GLY A 122 -0.49 -18.04 -22.07
C GLY A 122 -0.10 -16.58 -22.33
N GLY A 123 -0.49 -16.00 -23.48
CA GLY A 123 -0.21 -14.61 -23.81
C GLY A 123 -0.90 -13.61 -22.89
N ASP A 124 -0.28 -12.44 -22.72
CA ASP A 124 -0.76 -11.39 -21.82
C ASP A 124 -2.13 -10.84 -22.24
N LEU A 125 -2.96 -10.51 -21.25
CA LEU A 125 -4.26 -9.90 -21.46
C LEU A 125 -4.19 -8.39 -21.24
N GLU A 126 -4.54 -7.64 -22.27
CA GLU A 126 -4.57 -6.19 -22.25
C GLU A 126 -5.99 -5.65 -22.11
N LYS A 127 -6.15 -4.58 -21.32
CA LYS A 127 -7.44 -3.90 -21.20
C LYS A 127 -7.63 -2.97 -22.38
N VAL A 128 -8.64 -3.24 -23.19
CA VAL A 128 -9.08 -2.37 -24.28
C VAL A 128 -10.44 -1.75 -23.97
N ASN A 129 -10.64 -0.52 -24.44
CA ASN A 129 -11.95 0.12 -24.42
C ASN A 129 -12.77 -0.45 -25.58
N ALA A 130 -13.84 -1.21 -25.30
CA ALA A 130 -14.80 -1.56 -26.33
C ALA A 130 -15.90 -0.51 -26.38
N GLU A 131 -16.15 0.03 -27.57
CA GLU A 131 -17.33 0.84 -27.83
C GLU A 131 -18.56 -0.07 -27.79
N ASN A 132 -19.57 0.34 -27.03
CA ASN A 132 -20.90 -0.26 -27.15
C ASN A 132 -21.64 0.48 -28.27
N SER A 133 -22.41 -0.25 -29.07
CA SER A 133 -23.27 0.29 -30.14
C SER A 133 -24.26 1.38 -29.68
N ASN A 134 -24.52 1.49 -28.37
CA ASN A 134 -25.52 2.42 -27.81
C ASN A 134 -24.90 3.62 -27.09
N GLY A 135 -23.61 3.92 -27.27
CA GLY A 135 -22.97 5.18 -26.84
C GLY A 135 -22.85 5.45 -25.33
N PHE A 136 -23.56 4.72 -24.46
CA PHE A 136 -23.74 5.12 -23.06
C PHE A 136 -22.81 4.44 -22.04
N PHE A 137 -22.20 3.29 -22.38
CA PHE A 137 -21.27 2.59 -21.49
C PHE A 137 -20.09 2.01 -22.26
N ARG A 138 -18.86 2.36 -21.89
CA ARG A 138 -17.64 1.68 -22.38
C ARG A 138 -17.42 0.42 -21.57
N LYS A 139 -17.66 -0.77 -22.14
CA LYS A 139 -17.32 -2.04 -21.48
C LYS A 139 -15.83 -2.30 -21.71
N MET A 140 -15.03 -2.29 -20.65
CA MET A 140 -13.64 -2.74 -20.77
C MET A 140 -13.62 -4.24 -21.07
N LYS A 141 -12.87 -4.64 -22.10
CA LYS A 141 -12.63 -6.05 -22.44
C LYS A 141 -11.15 -6.35 -22.29
N PHE A 142 -10.84 -7.55 -21.81
CA PHE A 142 -9.47 -8.07 -21.86
C PHE A 142 -9.28 -8.82 -23.18
N ILE A 143 -8.30 -8.40 -23.98
CA ILE A 143 -7.93 -9.06 -25.23
C ILE A 143 -6.52 -9.63 -25.08
N CYS A 144 -6.33 -10.87 -25.54
CA CYS A 144 -5.02 -11.48 -25.58
C CYS A 144 -4.16 -10.86 -26.68
N SER A 145 -2.95 -10.41 -26.34
CA SER A 145 -1.98 -9.83 -27.27
C SER A 145 -1.51 -10.82 -28.34
N VAL A 146 -1.50 -12.12 -28.03
CA VAL A 146 -1.00 -13.17 -28.94
C VAL A 146 -2.08 -13.69 -29.87
N CYS A 147 -3.22 -14.14 -29.33
CA CYS A 147 -4.26 -14.78 -30.14
C CYS A 147 -5.42 -13.86 -30.52
N GLY A 148 -5.43 -12.60 -30.06
CA GLY A 148 -6.49 -11.62 -30.34
C GLY A 148 -7.85 -11.95 -29.73
N LYS A 149 -7.99 -13.08 -29.04
CA LYS A 149 -9.26 -13.52 -28.48
C LYS A 149 -9.54 -12.76 -27.19
N PRO A 150 -10.81 -12.34 -26.97
CA PRO A 150 -11.18 -11.82 -25.67
C PRO A 150 -11.01 -12.91 -24.61
N ALA A 151 -10.80 -12.50 -23.36
CA ALA A 151 -10.85 -13.42 -22.23
C ALA A 151 -12.26 -14.05 -22.16
N LYS A 152 -12.42 -15.23 -22.76
CA LYS A 152 -13.65 -16.04 -22.72
C LYS A 152 -13.61 -16.92 -21.47
N GLY A 153 -14.68 -16.90 -20.66
CA GLY A 153 -14.80 -17.72 -19.45
C GLY A 153 -15.89 -17.26 -18.50
N ASP A 154 -15.93 -17.92 -17.34
CA ASP A 154 -16.75 -17.73 -16.13
C ASP A 154 -16.57 -16.36 -15.43
N GLY A 155 -15.77 -15.46 -16.00
CA GLY A 155 -15.35 -14.20 -15.38
C GLY A 155 -14.05 -14.30 -14.58
N THR A 156 -13.45 -15.49 -14.44
CA THR A 156 -12.21 -15.70 -13.69
C THR A 156 -10.98 -15.55 -14.59
N LEU A 157 -10.08 -14.64 -14.21
CA LEU A 157 -8.78 -14.45 -14.85
C LEU A 157 -7.70 -15.31 -14.17
N ILE A 158 -6.80 -15.89 -14.97
CA ILE A 158 -5.56 -16.51 -14.49
C ILE A 158 -4.47 -15.45 -14.53
N PHE A 159 -3.53 -15.51 -13.58
CA PHE A 159 -2.44 -14.54 -13.48
C PHE A 159 -1.08 -15.23 -13.48
N ARG A 160 -0.14 -14.70 -14.26
CA ARG A 160 1.29 -14.94 -14.10
C ARG A 160 1.82 -14.00 -13.03
N ILE A 161 2.70 -14.50 -12.17
CA ILE A 161 3.44 -13.69 -11.21
C ILE A 161 4.76 -13.30 -11.87
N GLU A 162 5.08 -12.02 -11.80
CA GLU A 162 6.39 -11.49 -12.17
C GLU A 162 6.95 -10.69 -11.01
N ASP A 163 8.28 -10.74 -10.87
CA ASP A 163 8.98 -9.88 -9.95
C ASP A 163 8.93 -8.43 -10.41
N LYS A 164 8.92 -7.54 -9.44
CA LYS A 164 8.92 -6.10 -9.63
C LYS A 164 10.19 -5.53 -9.04
N ASP A 165 10.77 -4.61 -9.78
CA ASP A 165 11.92 -3.85 -9.31
C ASP A 165 11.61 -2.36 -9.30
N PHE A 166 12.08 -1.70 -8.24
CA PHE A 166 12.07 -0.25 -8.13
C PHE A 166 13.53 0.21 -8.03
N PRO A 167 14.15 0.62 -9.17
CA PRO A 167 15.55 1.02 -9.16
C PRO A 167 15.88 2.23 -8.28
N THR A 168 14.88 3.08 -8.00
CA THR A 168 15.03 4.26 -7.15
C THR A 168 13.83 4.43 -6.23
N ILE A 169 14.05 5.06 -5.08
CA ILE A 169 12.99 5.40 -4.14
C ILE A 169 11.89 6.27 -4.75
N SER A 170 12.24 7.19 -5.67
CA SER A 170 11.26 8.04 -6.35
C SER A 170 10.24 7.24 -7.15
N LYS A 171 10.66 6.14 -7.82
CA LYS A 171 9.73 5.24 -8.53
C LYS A 171 8.81 4.52 -7.56
N TRP A 172 9.32 4.10 -6.41
CA TRP A 172 8.51 3.48 -5.36
C TRP A 172 7.47 4.45 -4.78
N TRP A 173 7.86 5.68 -4.45
CA TRP A 173 6.93 6.73 -4.02
C TRP A 173 5.89 7.07 -5.10
N ALA A 174 6.30 7.08 -6.38
CA ALA A 174 5.40 7.34 -7.50
C ALA A 174 4.30 6.27 -7.57
N TYR A 175 4.71 5.00 -7.55
CA TYR A 175 3.80 3.86 -7.55
C TYR A 175 2.87 3.83 -6.33
N MET A 176 3.38 4.23 -5.16
CA MET A 176 2.61 4.38 -3.92
C MET A 176 1.68 5.60 -3.91
N GLY A 177 1.75 6.48 -4.91
CA GLY A 177 0.96 7.71 -4.97
C GLY A 177 1.35 8.74 -3.92
N ARG A 178 2.61 8.69 -3.45
CA ARG A 178 3.20 9.56 -2.42
C ARG A 178 4.24 10.53 -2.98
N HIS A 179 4.45 10.53 -4.28
CA HIS A 179 5.24 11.54 -4.97
C HIS A 179 4.52 12.89 -5.01
N THR A 180 5.30 13.93 -5.26
CA THR A 180 4.83 15.30 -5.49
C THR A 180 5.18 15.69 -6.92
N VAL A 181 4.27 16.39 -7.57
CA VAL A 181 4.47 17.03 -8.89
C VAL A 181 4.27 18.53 -8.63
N ASP A 182 5.30 19.33 -8.89
CA ASP A 182 5.32 20.78 -8.63
C ASP A 182 4.96 21.14 -7.17
N GLY A 183 5.54 20.38 -6.23
CA GLY A 183 5.30 20.56 -4.79
C GLY A 183 3.93 20.06 -4.30
N VAL A 184 3.05 19.59 -5.19
CA VAL A 184 1.69 19.17 -4.83
C VAL A 184 1.51 17.66 -5.00
N MET A 185 0.80 17.02 -4.08
CA MET A 185 0.43 15.62 -4.24
C MET A 185 -0.56 15.47 -5.42
N PRO A 186 -0.27 14.61 -6.41
CA PRO A 186 -1.05 14.57 -7.64
C PRO A 186 -2.49 14.12 -7.36
N LYS A 187 -3.43 14.78 -8.04
CA LYS A 187 -4.87 14.48 -7.99
C LYS A 187 -5.27 13.69 -9.23
N ARG A 188 -6.31 12.85 -9.09
CA ARG A 188 -6.90 12.18 -10.25
C ARG A 188 -7.60 13.20 -11.12
N LYS A 189 -7.44 13.07 -12.43
CA LYS A 189 -8.19 13.82 -13.44
C LYS A 189 -9.09 12.84 -14.19
N ALA A 190 -10.35 13.21 -14.39
CA ALA A 190 -11.29 12.37 -15.12
C ALA A 190 -10.75 12.06 -16.53
N GLY A 191 -10.88 10.81 -16.97
CA GLY A 191 -10.38 10.35 -18.27
C GLY A 191 -8.87 10.12 -18.36
N ILE A 192 -8.06 10.58 -17.39
CA ILE A 192 -6.61 10.41 -17.40
C ILE A 192 -6.20 9.26 -16.46
N LYS A 193 -5.44 8.30 -16.99
CA LYS A 193 -4.88 7.19 -16.21
C LYS A 193 -3.84 7.72 -15.21
N SER A 194 -4.02 7.41 -13.93
CA SER A 194 -3.01 7.76 -12.90
C SER A 194 -1.80 6.83 -12.97
N ASN A 195 -0.62 7.35 -12.61
CA ASN A 195 0.62 6.57 -12.45
C ASN A 195 0.73 5.84 -11.10
N TRP A 196 -0.28 5.92 -10.23
CA TRP A 196 -0.43 5.13 -9.00
C TRP A 196 -1.75 4.38 -8.98
N GLY A 197 -1.83 3.31 -8.18
CA GLY A 197 -3.08 2.60 -7.90
C GLY A 197 -3.79 3.11 -6.63
N THR A 198 -5.12 2.98 -6.58
CA THR A 198 -5.91 3.37 -5.39
C THR A 198 -5.46 2.62 -4.14
N PRO A 199 -5.33 1.27 -4.16
CA PRO A 199 -4.99 0.51 -2.96
C PRO A 199 -3.65 0.95 -2.35
N GLN A 200 -2.65 1.21 -3.19
CA GLN A 200 -1.32 1.66 -2.77
C GLN A 200 -1.36 3.03 -2.08
N ARG A 201 -2.14 3.96 -2.64
CA ARG A 201 -2.32 5.27 -2.01
C ARG A 201 -3.05 5.16 -0.68
N THR A 202 -4.08 4.32 -0.61
CA THR A 202 -4.80 4.02 0.64
C THR A 202 -3.89 3.36 1.68
N LEU A 203 -3.01 2.43 1.27
CA LEU A 203 -2.03 1.80 2.15
C LEU A 203 -1.12 2.84 2.80
N GLY A 204 -0.58 3.79 2.02
CA GLY A 204 0.20 4.89 2.59
C GLY A 204 -0.60 5.78 3.55
N PHE A 205 -1.93 5.83 3.43
CA PHE A 205 -2.77 6.59 4.35
C PHE A 205 -2.89 5.81 5.67
N HIS A 206 -3.16 4.51 5.61
CA HIS A 206 -3.18 3.66 6.79
C HIS A 206 -1.85 3.69 7.55
N ILE A 207 -0.72 3.60 6.85
CA ILE A 207 0.62 3.70 7.49
C ILE A 207 0.76 5.03 8.26
N GLY A 208 0.37 6.14 7.64
CA GLY A 208 0.42 7.45 8.29
C GLY A 208 -0.51 7.57 9.50
N GLU A 209 -1.71 6.98 9.43
CA GLU A 209 -2.64 6.91 10.56
C GLU A 209 -2.08 6.07 11.71
N GLU A 210 -1.51 4.90 11.42
CA GLU A 210 -0.93 4.02 12.43
C GLU A 210 0.26 4.68 13.14
N PHE A 211 1.15 5.37 12.41
CA PHE A 211 2.21 6.16 13.03
C PHE A 211 1.70 7.33 13.84
N ASN A 212 0.62 7.98 13.41
CA ASN A 212 0.03 9.08 14.17
C ASN A 212 -0.61 8.60 15.49
N LYS A 213 -1.02 7.34 15.59
CA LYS A 213 -1.57 6.75 16.82
C LYS A 213 -0.51 6.27 17.82
N GLN A 214 0.75 6.16 17.41
CA GLN A 214 1.84 5.76 18.31
C GLN A 214 2.17 6.86 19.32
N ASP A 215 2.85 6.46 20.39
CA ASP A 215 3.40 7.37 21.40
C ASP A 215 4.44 8.32 20.80
N ASN A 216 4.66 9.46 21.47
CA ASN A 216 5.58 10.50 20.98
C ASN A 216 7.04 10.03 20.90
N ASP A 217 7.42 8.99 21.65
CA ASP A 217 8.74 8.38 21.61
C ASP A 217 8.96 7.49 20.37
N HIS A 218 7.88 7.11 19.67
CA HIS A 218 7.99 6.33 18.44
C HIS A 218 8.67 7.18 17.35
N PRO A 219 9.74 6.69 16.69
CA PRO A 219 10.60 7.53 15.87
C PRO A 219 9.89 8.10 14.63
N TYR A 220 8.95 7.36 14.03
CA TYR A 220 8.13 7.90 12.93
C TYR A 220 7.09 8.93 13.41
N LYS A 221 6.58 8.80 14.64
CA LYS A 221 5.66 9.79 15.25
C LYS A 221 6.42 11.06 15.58
N LYS A 222 7.60 10.94 16.18
CA LYS A 222 8.51 12.05 16.46
C LYS A 222 8.85 12.84 15.21
N PHE A 223 9.28 12.14 14.14
CA PHE A 223 9.54 12.77 12.84
C PHE A 223 8.30 13.50 12.29
N LEU A 224 7.11 12.89 12.40
CA LEU A 224 5.85 13.54 11.99
C LEU A 224 5.61 14.84 12.77
N ILE A 225 5.80 14.83 14.10
CA ILE A 225 5.61 16.02 14.95
C ILE A 225 6.61 17.12 14.57
N GLU A 226 7.89 16.78 14.40
CA GLU A 226 8.92 17.73 13.97
C GLU A 226 8.57 18.38 12.63
N ARG A 227 8.09 17.59 11.65
CA ARG A 227 7.64 18.12 10.36
C ARG A 227 6.38 18.98 10.48
N LYS A 228 5.47 18.63 11.37
CA LYS A 228 4.28 19.45 11.64
C LYS A 228 4.68 20.82 12.19
N GLN A 229 5.59 20.87 13.18
CA GLN A 229 6.11 22.11 13.75
C GLN A 229 6.85 22.95 12.69
N LYS A 230 7.65 22.32 11.83
CA LYS A 230 8.31 23.00 10.72
C LYS A 230 7.30 23.66 9.76
N HIS A 231 6.23 22.95 9.41
CA HIS A 231 5.15 23.51 8.57
C HIS A 231 4.37 24.60 9.29
N GLU A 232 4.20 24.51 10.60
CA GLU A 232 3.57 25.56 11.40
C GLU A 232 4.39 26.85 11.43
N GLY A 233 5.73 26.76 11.44
CA GLY A 233 6.62 27.92 11.35
C GLY A 233 6.74 28.54 9.95
N ASN A 234 6.58 27.73 8.89
CA ASN A 234 6.76 28.17 7.51
C ASN A 234 5.46 28.61 6.81
N HIS A 235 4.30 28.19 7.32
CA HIS A 235 3.02 28.43 6.70
C HIS A 235 2.04 29.09 7.67
N SER A 236 1.57 30.28 7.31
CA SER A 236 0.51 31.01 8.02
C SER A 236 -0.86 30.38 7.79
N ASP A 237 -1.77 30.62 8.73
CA ASP A 237 -3.17 30.19 8.58
C ASP A 237 -3.88 31.05 7.53
N PRO A 238 -4.68 30.43 6.63
CA PRO A 238 -5.44 31.17 5.63
C PRO A 238 -6.47 32.08 6.29
N LYS A 239 -6.43 33.38 5.97
CA LYS A 239 -7.43 34.36 6.43
C LYS A 239 -8.73 34.18 5.65
N LYS A 240 -9.86 34.27 6.35
CA LYS A 240 -11.20 34.12 5.74
C LYS A 240 -11.46 35.29 4.79
N GLY A 241 -11.76 34.98 3.52
CA GLY A 241 -12.08 35.98 2.50
C GLY A 241 -10.90 36.44 1.64
N GLU A 242 -9.68 36.00 1.94
CA GLU A 242 -8.52 36.26 1.08
C GLU A 242 -8.41 35.24 -0.06
N ALA A 243 -7.73 35.65 -1.14
CA ALA A 243 -7.39 34.75 -2.24
C ALA A 243 -6.55 33.57 -1.72
N LYS A 244 -6.70 32.40 -2.33
CA LYS A 244 -5.92 31.21 -1.97
C LYS A 244 -4.44 31.40 -2.30
N ASP A 245 -3.68 31.90 -1.33
CA ASP A 245 -2.22 31.92 -1.38
C ASP A 245 -1.69 30.49 -1.18
N PRO A 246 -0.85 29.97 -2.09
CA PRO A 246 -0.19 28.65 -1.94
C PRO A 246 0.63 28.50 -0.64
N SER A 247 1.08 29.61 -0.05
CA SER A 247 1.84 29.63 1.20
C SER A 247 0.98 29.51 2.46
N ASN A 248 -0.34 29.72 2.36
CA ASN A 248 -1.26 29.66 3.49
C ASN A 248 -1.87 28.25 3.64
N TRP A 249 -1.45 27.53 4.68
CA TRP A 249 -1.88 26.15 4.92
C TRP A 249 -2.75 26.05 6.17
N SER A 250 -3.93 25.46 6.02
CA SER A 250 -4.76 25.12 7.19
C SER A 250 -4.03 24.12 8.09
N LYS A 251 -4.41 24.07 9.37
CA LYS A 251 -3.91 23.07 10.34
C LYS A 251 -3.98 21.64 9.79
N ASP A 252 -5.07 21.29 9.14
CA ASP A 252 -5.25 19.96 8.51
C ASP A 252 -4.30 19.74 7.34
N HIS A 253 -4.01 20.77 6.55
CA HIS A 253 -3.06 20.66 5.44
C HIS A 253 -1.64 20.44 5.98
N ARG A 254 -1.23 21.20 7.00
CA ARG A 254 0.06 21.05 7.68
C ARG A 254 0.21 19.65 8.28
N HIS A 255 -0.81 19.16 8.97
CA HIS A 255 -0.82 17.80 9.53
C HIS A 255 -0.73 16.72 8.44
N ASN A 256 -1.50 16.83 7.36
CA ASN A 256 -1.48 15.86 6.27
C ASN A 256 -0.16 15.88 5.49
N ALA A 257 0.47 17.04 5.32
CA ALA A 257 1.78 17.18 4.73
C ALA A 257 2.86 16.49 5.59
N ALA A 258 2.88 16.77 6.89
CA ALA A 258 3.78 16.13 7.85
C ALA A 258 3.60 14.59 7.87
N LYS A 259 2.35 14.12 7.89
CA LYS A 259 2.02 12.69 7.80
C LYS A 259 2.51 12.08 6.49
N ASN A 260 2.37 12.78 5.37
CA ASN A 260 2.89 12.31 4.08
C ASN A 260 4.42 12.22 4.06
N GLU A 261 5.13 13.16 4.68
CA GLU A 261 6.58 13.08 4.85
C GLU A 261 7.01 11.89 5.70
N ALA A 262 6.33 11.63 6.82
CA ALA A 262 6.61 10.46 7.66
C ALA A 262 6.39 9.14 6.89
N VAL A 263 5.33 9.06 6.08
CA VAL A 263 5.08 7.90 5.20
C VAL A 263 6.18 7.77 4.14
N LYS A 264 6.62 8.87 3.53
CA LYS A 264 7.72 8.83 2.55
C LYS A 264 9.02 8.35 3.19
N LEU A 265 9.32 8.79 4.41
CA LEU A 265 10.48 8.33 5.18
C LEU A 265 10.43 6.82 5.45
N PHE A 266 9.28 6.33 5.91
CA PHE A 266 9.09 4.88 6.09
C PHE A 266 9.25 4.11 4.77
N LEU A 267 8.65 4.59 3.67
CA LEU A 267 8.79 3.94 2.37
C LEU A 267 10.23 3.98 1.85
N SER A 268 11.02 5.00 2.20
CA SER A 268 12.46 5.00 1.90
C SER A 268 13.22 3.98 2.72
N HIS A 269 12.90 3.85 4.02
CA HIS A 269 13.49 2.81 4.86
C HIS A 269 13.16 1.41 4.32
N PHE A 270 11.89 1.18 3.95
CA PHE A 270 11.45 -0.07 3.34
C PHE A 270 12.24 -0.40 2.09
N TRP A 271 12.37 0.56 1.18
CA TRP A 271 13.10 0.36 -0.06
C TRP A 271 14.57 0.04 0.19
N VAL A 272 15.23 0.75 1.12
CA VAL A 272 16.63 0.48 1.49
C VAL A 272 16.79 -0.95 2.05
N VAL A 273 15.99 -1.33 3.06
CA VAL A 273 16.07 -2.66 3.67
C VAL A 273 15.77 -3.75 2.63
N ALA A 274 14.73 -3.56 1.82
CA ALA A 274 14.39 -4.50 0.75
C ALA A 274 15.53 -4.68 -0.26
N ARG A 275 16.21 -3.61 -0.67
CA ARG A 275 17.32 -3.66 -1.63
C ARG A 275 18.55 -4.35 -1.03
N ILE A 276 18.89 -4.04 0.22
CA ILE A 276 19.99 -4.70 0.96
C ILE A 276 19.73 -6.20 1.02
N LEU A 277 18.53 -6.62 1.44
CA LEU A 277 18.16 -8.04 1.51
C LEU A 277 18.17 -8.75 0.15
N GLN A 278 17.88 -8.03 -0.94
CA GLN A 278 17.97 -8.57 -2.28
C GLN A 278 19.39 -8.53 -2.88
N GLY A 279 20.39 -8.02 -2.16
CA GLY A 279 21.73 -7.79 -2.70
C GLY A 279 21.77 -6.82 -3.88
N LYS A 280 20.77 -5.93 -3.98
CA LYS A 280 20.66 -4.99 -5.11
C LYS A 280 21.27 -3.62 -4.74
N PRO A 281 21.85 -2.90 -5.70
CA PRO A 281 22.54 -1.64 -5.40
C PRO A 281 21.60 -0.59 -4.83
N LEU A 282 22.09 0.20 -3.87
CA LEU A 282 21.37 1.37 -3.39
C LEU A 282 21.72 2.54 -4.31
N SER A 283 20.74 3.04 -5.07
CA SER A 283 20.88 4.37 -5.66
C SER A 283 20.92 5.41 -4.55
N GLU A 284 21.84 6.37 -4.61
CA GLU A 284 21.79 7.51 -3.70
C GLU A 284 20.42 8.20 -3.79
N PRO A 285 19.83 8.62 -2.65
CA PRO A 285 18.61 9.40 -2.68
C PRO A 285 18.82 10.63 -3.56
N TYR A 286 17.85 10.92 -4.45
CA TYR A 286 17.86 12.12 -5.29
C TYR A 286 18.18 13.40 -4.50
N ALA A 287 17.77 13.45 -3.23
CA ALA A 287 18.03 14.55 -2.30
C ALA A 287 19.51 14.67 -1.84
N GLY A 288 20.25 13.57 -1.72
CA GLY A 288 21.68 13.60 -1.41
C GLY A 288 22.50 13.95 -2.65
N ALA A 289 22.21 13.29 -3.77
CA ALA A 289 22.96 13.44 -5.01
C ALA A 289 22.78 14.81 -5.71
N ILE A 290 21.59 15.44 -5.61
CA ILE A 290 21.27 16.70 -6.30
C ILE A 290 21.02 17.86 -5.34
N MET A 291 20.43 17.62 -4.16
CA MET A 291 20.06 18.69 -3.22
C MET A 291 21.02 18.85 -2.02
N GLY A 292 22.10 18.06 -1.94
CA GLY A 292 23.17 18.24 -0.96
C GLY A 292 22.77 18.01 0.50
N HIS A 293 21.65 17.32 0.77
CA HIS A 293 21.25 16.99 2.13
C HIS A 293 22.17 15.92 2.71
N LYS A 294 23.00 16.29 3.69
CA LYS A 294 23.99 15.41 4.33
C LYS A 294 23.37 14.38 5.29
N ASP A 295 22.19 14.67 5.83
CA ASP A 295 21.58 13.84 6.88
C ASP A 295 20.62 12.80 6.29
N ILE A 296 21.17 11.67 5.86
CA ILE A 296 20.36 10.49 5.50
C ILE A 296 19.93 9.79 6.79
N ILE A 297 18.63 9.83 7.07
CA ILE A 297 18.04 9.08 8.18
C ILE A 297 18.04 7.59 7.80
N LYS A 298 18.71 6.77 8.61
CA LYS A 298 18.77 5.32 8.43
C LYS A 298 17.45 4.64 8.86
N PRO A 299 17.13 3.45 8.30
CA PRO A 299 15.98 2.68 8.72
C PRO A 299 15.93 2.45 10.23
N PHE A 300 14.88 2.96 10.89
CA PHE A 300 14.63 2.68 12.30
C PHE A 300 14.37 1.18 12.50
N TYR A 301 14.75 0.63 13.66
CA TYR A 301 14.60 -0.80 14.00
C TYR A 301 15.35 -1.77 13.08
N TRP A 302 16.24 -1.26 12.22
CA TRP A 302 17.08 -2.08 11.35
C TRP A 302 18.48 -2.18 11.92
N THR A 303 18.94 -3.41 12.10
CA THR A 303 20.35 -3.70 12.34
C THR A 303 20.86 -4.40 11.10
N GLU A 304 21.79 -3.76 10.39
CA GLU A 304 22.39 -4.38 9.20
C GLU A 304 23.02 -5.73 9.61
N PRO A 305 22.65 -6.84 8.96
CA PRO A 305 23.30 -8.11 9.20
C PRO A 305 24.78 -7.95 8.81
N LYS A 306 25.67 -8.44 9.67
CA LYS A 306 27.08 -8.55 9.31
C LYS A 306 27.16 -9.50 8.13
N MET A 307 27.58 -9.00 6.97
CA MET A 307 27.93 -9.85 5.84
C MET A 307 29.32 -10.39 6.15
N ASP A 308 29.36 -11.61 6.71
CA ASP A 308 30.59 -12.38 6.87
C ASP A 308 31.03 -12.98 5.53
#